data_AF-A0A2D6XTA2-F1
#
_entry.id   AF-A0A2D6XTA2-F1
#
_cell.length_a   1.000
_cell.length_b   1.000
_cell.length_c   1.000
_cell.angle_alpha   90.00
_cell.angle_beta   90.00
_cell.angle_gamma   90.00
#
_symmetry.space_group_name_H-M   'P 1'
#
loop_
_entity.id
_entity.type
_entity.pdbx_description
1 polymer ?
#
loop_
_entity_poly.entity_id
_entity_poly.type
_entity_poly.pdbx_seq_one_letter_code
_entity_poly.pdbx_strand_id
1 'polypeptide(L)'
;MKTDLSTLPKVKDVYITMLHGNDFKEVVKKAVELAQSGFNPVPHFPARSIKNLGELKNYVNSCKDGGVKQALVIGGSSQPIGDYHCSLQLLET
;
A
#
# COMPACT_ATOMS: atom_id res chain seq x y z
N MET A 1 2.32 -14.34 18.32
CA MET A 1 0.94 -13.94 18.59
C MET A 1 0.41 -13.24 17.34
N LYS A 2 -0.63 -13.78 16.67
CA LYS A 2 -1.34 -13.05 15.61
C LYS A 2 -2.52 -12.37 16.30
N THR A 3 -2.55 -11.05 16.32
CA THR A 3 -3.66 -10.29 16.90
C THR A 3 -4.88 -10.43 16.00
N ASP A 4 -6.03 -10.80 16.59
CA ASP A 4 -7.29 -10.87 15.86
C ASP A 4 -7.92 -9.47 15.80
N LEU A 5 -8.18 -8.96 14.60
CA LEU A 5 -8.80 -7.66 14.39
C LEU A 5 -10.20 -7.58 15.00
N SER A 6 -10.89 -8.72 15.18
CA SER A 6 -12.20 -8.78 15.84
C SER A 6 -12.15 -8.36 17.32
N THR A 7 -10.97 -8.39 17.94
CA THR A 7 -10.76 -8.04 19.35
C THR A 7 -10.50 -6.56 19.58
N LEU A 8 -10.31 -5.78 18.51
CA LEU A 8 -10.10 -4.34 18.58
C LEU A 8 -11.43 -3.60 18.72
N PRO A 9 -11.43 -2.37 19.27
CA PRO A 9 -12.56 -1.46 19.11
C PRO A 9 -12.94 -1.33 17.64
N LYS A 10 -14.18 -0.94 17.34
CA LYS A 10 -14.62 -0.74 15.95
C LYS A 10 -13.72 0.28 15.24
N VAL A 11 -12.81 -0.24 14.42
CA VAL A 11 -11.94 0.53 13.54
C VAL A 11 -12.43 0.34 12.10
N LYS A 12 -12.40 1.42 11.34
CA LYS A 12 -12.79 1.39 9.92
C LYS A 12 -11.56 1.35 9.02
N ASP A 13 -10.60 2.24 9.27
CA ASP A 13 -9.42 2.40 8.44
C ASP A 13 -8.26 1.57 9.01
N VAL A 14 -7.66 0.73 8.17
CA VAL A 14 -6.53 -0.13 8.55
C VAL A 14 -5.35 0.17 7.64
N TYR A 15 -4.32 0.80 8.20
CA TYR A 15 -3.11 1.18 7.47
C TYR A 15 -2.17 -0.01 7.33
N ILE A 16 -1.66 -0.23 6.11
CA ILE A 16 -0.79 -1.38 5.80
C ILE A 16 0.58 -0.83 5.41
N THR A 17 1.55 -1.02 6.29
CA THR A 17 2.91 -0.56 6.05
C THR A 17 3.62 -1.46 5.05
N MET A 18 4.26 -0.85 4.05
CA MET A 18 5.23 -1.51 3.19
C MET A 18 6.63 -1.28 3.75
N LEU A 19 7.28 -2.34 4.27
CA LEU A 19 8.64 -2.25 4.80
C LEU A 19 9.67 -2.39 3.67
N HIS A 20 10.89 -1.94 3.96
CA HIS A 20 12.00 -2.05 3.02
C HIS A 20 12.24 -3.51 2.61
N GLY A 21 12.36 -3.77 1.31
CA GLY A 21 12.55 -5.11 0.76
C GLY A 21 11.29 -5.97 0.65
N ASN A 22 10.11 -5.49 1.07
CA ASN A 22 8.86 -6.21 0.82
C ASN A 22 8.44 -6.10 -0.66
N ASP A 23 7.88 -7.19 -1.18
CA ASP A 23 7.13 -7.17 -2.44
C ASP A 23 5.77 -6.51 -2.19
N PHE A 24 5.39 -5.53 -3.01
CA PHE A 24 4.09 -4.85 -2.92
C PHE A 24 2.92 -5.85 -3.02
N LYS A 25 3.13 -7.01 -3.65
CA LYS A 25 2.11 -8.08 -3.73
C LYS A 25 1.65 -8.57 -2.36
N GLU A 26 2.53 -8.58 -1.35
CA GLU A 26 2.13 -8.95 0.01
C GLU A 26 1.23 -7.87 0.63
N VAL A 27 1.50 -6.59 0.34
CA VAL A 27 0.67 -5.47 0.77
C VAL A 27 -0.70 -5.52 0.08
N VAL A 28 -0.73 -5.76 -1.23
CA VAL A 28 -1.96 -5.99 -1.99
C VAL A 28 -2.78 -7.11 -1.37
N LYS A 29 -2.15 -8.28 -1.14
CA LYS A 29 -2.82 -9.45 -0.57
C LYS A 29 -3.48 -9.12 0.77
N LYS A 30 -2.79 -8.43 1.67
CA LYS A 30 -3.37 -7.99 2.94
C LYS A 30 -4.50 -6.98 2.74
N ALA A 31 -4.35 -6.04 1.81
CA ALA A 31 -5.39 -5.05 1.52
C ALA A 31 -6.68 -5.72 1.02
N VAL A 32 -6.57 -6.72 0.13
CA VAL A 32 -7.72 -7.48 -0.36
C VAL A 32 -8.42 -8.25 0.77
N GLU A 33 -7.66 -8.94 1.62
CA GLU A 33 -8.24 -9.67 2.77
C GLU A 33 -8.99 -8.73 3.74
N LEU A 34 -8.45 -7.54 3.99
CA LEU A 34 -9.09 -6.51 4.82
C LEU A 34 -10.37 -5.97 4.17
N ALA A 35 -10.33 -5.68 2.86
CA ALA A 35 -11.51 -5.22 2.12
C ALA A 35 -12.63 -6.28 2.14
N GLN A 36 -12.30 -7.55 1.92
CA GLN A 36 -13.23 -8.68 2.00
C GLN A 36 -13.82 -8.87 3.41
N SER A 37 -13.05 -8.50 4.44
CA SER A 37 -13.48 -8.53 5.84
C SER A 37 -14.29 -7.28 6.25
N GLY A 38 -14.58 -6.36 5.33
CA GLY A 38 -15.40 -5.18 5.57
C GLY A 38 -14.66 -3.96 6.13
N PHE A 39 -13.33 -4.00 6.20
CA PHE A 39 -12.50 -2.85 6.59
C PHE A 39 -12.20 -1.96 5.38
N ASN A 40 -11.76 -0.72 5.63
CA ASN A 40 -11.18 0.17 4.63
C ASN A 40 -9.64 0.08 4.71
N PRO A 41 -8.99 -0.73 3.86
CA PRO A 41 -7.53 -0.80 3.83
C PRO A 41 -6.92 0.49 3.27
N VAL A 42 -5.83 0.96 3.90
CA VAL A 42 -5.03 2.09 3.45
C VAL A 42 -3.57 1.65 3.27
N PRO A 43 -3.25 0.97 2.14
CA PRO A 43 -1.87 0.58 1.84
C PRO A 43 -0.94 1.78 1.67
N HIS A 44 0.30 1.61 2.12
CA HIS A 44 1.37 2.58 1.87
C HIS A 44 1.94 2.42 0.46
N PHE A 45 2.15 3.56 -0.19
CA PHE A 45 2.81 3.72 -1.49
C PHE A 45 4.10 4.53 -1.29
N PRO A 46 5.19 3.88 -0.87
CA PRO A 46 6.49 4.52 -0.69
C PRO A 46 7.17 4.77 -2.04
N ALA A 47 7.19 6.02 -2.50
CA ALA A 47 7.72 6.42 -3.80
C ALA A 47 9.13 5.87 -4.09
N ARG A 48 10.06 6.06 -3.16
CA ARG A 48 11.46 5.60 -3.31
C ARG A 48 11.63 4.09 -3.33
N SER A 49 10.57 3.31 -3.09
CA SER A 49 10.57 1.84 -3.17
C SER A 49 9.81 1.30 -4.39
N ILE A 50 9.34 2.15 -5.30
CA ILE A 50 8.67 1.74 -6.56
C ILE A 50 9.65 1.99 -7.71
N LYS A 51 9.91 0.98 -8.54
CA LYS A 51 11.00 1.08 -9.53
C LYS A 51 10.66 1.99 -10.71
N ASN A 52 9.43 1.91 -11.21
CA ASN A 52 9.01 2.62 -12.43
C ASN A 52 7.48 2.69 -12.56
N LEU A 53 7.02 3.36 -13.62
CA LEU A 53 5.61 3.52 -13.97
C LEU A 53 4.86 2.19 -14.12
N GLY A 54 5.50 1.17 -14.68
CA GLY A 54 4.89 -0.15 -14.86
C GLY A 54 4.56 -0.82 -13.53
N GLU A 55 5.49 -0.75 -12.58
CA GLU A 55 5.29 -1.25 -11.22
C GLU A 55 4.23 -0.44 -10.46
N LEU A 56 4.24 0.89 -10.58
CA LEU A 56 3.21 1.75 -9.99
C LEU A 56 1.81 1.37 -10.50
N LYS A 57 1.64 1.27 -11.83
CA LYS A 57 0.36 0.89 -12.44
C LYS A 57 -0.10 -0.48 -11.99
N ASN A 58 0.82 -1.45 -11.91
CA ASN A 58 0.49 -2.80 -11.43
C ASN A 58 0.01 -2.76 -9.98
N TYR A 59 0.72 -2.03 -9.12
CA TYR A 59 0.37 -1.91 -7.71
C TYR A 59 -0.99 -1.22 -7.53
N VAL A 60 -1.22 -0.08 -8.19
CA VAL A 60 -2.49 0.67 -8.15
C VAL A 60 -3.65 -0.20 -8.65
N ASN A 61 -3.52 -0.84 -9.81
CA ASN A 61 -4.58 -1.66 -10.37
C ASN A 61 -4.89 -2.87 -9.48
N SER A 62 -3.86 -3.54 -8.97
CA SER A 62 -4.05 -4.68 -8.05
C SER A 62 -4.79 -4.30 -6.77
N CYS A 63 -4.47 -3.13 -6.19
CA CYS A 63 -5.21 -2.60 -5.05
C CYS A 63 -6.66 -2.27 -5.42
N LYS A 64 -6.87 -1.54 -6.53
CA LYS A 64 -8.19 -1.12 -7.00
C LYS A 64 -9.11 -2.30 -7.29
N ASP A 65 -8.61 -3.30 -8.02
CA ASP A 65 -9.35 -4.52 -8.36
C ASP A 65 -9.65 -5.35 -7.11
N GLY A 66 -8.81 -5.23 -6.08
CA GLY A 66 -8.98 -5.78 -4.75
C GLY A 66 -9.98 -5.04 -3.84
N GLY A 67 -10.63 -3.98 -4.33
CA GLY A 67 -11.62 -3.20 -3.57
C GLY A 67 -11.03 -2.11 -2.68
N VAL A 68 -9.73 -1.82 -2.78
CA VAL A 68 -9.09 -0.72 -2.07
C VAL A 68 -9.54 0.62 -2.66
N LYS A 69 -9.86 1.59 -1.78
CA LYS A 69 -10.37 2.92 -2.18
C LYS A 69 -9.48 4.08 -1.77
N GLN A 70 -8.46 3.82 -0.96
CA GLN A 70 -7.61 4.83 -0.36
C GLN A 70 -6.17 4.31 -0.27
N ALA A 71 -5.20 5.21 -0.39
CA ALA A 71 -3.78 4.91 -0.26
C ALA A 71 -3.08 6.00 0.56
N LEU A 72 -2.03 5.63 1.28
CA LEU A 72 -1.10 6.58 1.87
C LEU A 72 0.11 6.73 0.94
N VAL A 73 0.25 7.89 0.28
CA VAL A 73 1.41 8.19 -0.56
C VAL A 73 2.50 8.84 0.29
N ILE A 74 3.70 8.26 0.29
CA ILE A 74 4.81 8.70 1.15
C ILE A 74 6.15 8.60 0.43
N GLY A 75 7.14 9.38 0.86
CA GLY A 75 8.47 9.37 0.24
C GLY A 75 9.21 8.03 0.36
N GLY A 76 9.04 7.27 1.44
CA GLY A 76 9.70 5.97 1.65
C GLY A 76 11.18 6.06 2.07
N SER A 77 11.97 5.02 1.75
CA SER A 77 13.39 4.80 2.10
C SER A 77 14.31 5.99 1.78
N SER A 78 15.51 6.08 2.37
CA SER A 78 16.45 7.19 2.11
C SER A 78 16.83 7.35 0.64
N GLN A 79 17.18 6.26 -0.05
CA GLN A 79 17.59 6.24 -1.46
C GLN A 79 16.49 5.66 -2.36
N PRO A 80 16.24 6.26 -3.54
CA PRO A 80 15.34 5.70 -4.54
C PRO A 80 15.93 4.43 -5.17
N ILE A 81 15.11 3.40 -5.37
CA ILE A 81 15.51 2.19 -6.11
C ILE A 81 15.21 2.29 -7.62
N GLY A 82 14.64 3.40 -8.07
CA GLY A 82 14.19 3.61 -9.45
C GLY A 82 13.77 5.05 -9.70
N ASP A 83 12.73 5.25 -10.51
CA ASP A 83 12.41 6.52 -11.16
C ASP A 83 11.91 7.63 -10.21
N TYR A 84 11.40 7.27 -9.04
CA TYR A 84 10.73 8.19 -8.13
C TYR A 84 11.59 8.55 -6.92
N HIS A 85 11.86 9.83 -6.71
CA HIS A 85 12.63 10.36 -5.58
C HIS A 85 11.75 10.98 -4.48
N CYS A 86 10.49 11.35 -4.76
CA CYS A 86 9.55 11.86 -3.75
C CYS A 86 8.10 11.44 -4.03
N SER A 87 7.24 11.60 -3.03
CA SER A 87 5.81 11.24 -3.13
C SER A 87 5.03 12.05 -4.17
N LEU A 88 5.45 13.30 -4.42
CA LEU A 88 4.76 14.18 -5.37
C LEU A 88 4.73 13.57 -6.78
N GLN A 89 5.83 12.95 -7.21
CA GLN A 89 5.93 12.37 -8.54
C GLN A 89 4.94 11.21 -8.78
N LEU A 90 4.51 10.51 -7.72
CA LEU A 90 3.46 9.50 -7.86
C LEU A 90 2.07 10.10 -8.11
N LEU A 91 1.83 11.33 -7.63
CA LEU A 91 0.56 12.05 -7.80
C LEU A 91 0.47 12.75 -9.17
N GLU A 92 1.62 13.04 -9.79
CA GLU A 92 1.72 13.67 -11.11
C GLU A 92 1.71 12.65 -12.27
N THR A 93 1.60 11.36 -11.95
CA THR A 93 1.68 10.24 -12.90
C THR A 93 0.33 9.82 -13.49
#